data_AF-A0AAV5SW76-F1
#
_entry.id   AF-A0AAV5SW76-F1
#
_cell.length_a   1.000
_cell.length_b   1.000
_cell.length_c   1.000
_cell.angle_alpha   90.00
_cell.angle_beta   90.00
_cell.angle_gamma   90.00
#
_symmetry.space_group_name_H-M   'P 1'
#
loop_
_entity.id
_entity.type
_entity.pdbx_description
1 polymer ?
#
loop_
_entity_poly.entity_id
_entity_poly.type
_entity_poly.pdbx_seq_one_letter_code
_entity_poly.pdbx_strand_id
1 'polypeptide(L)'
;MATEASPVDRIEEWRRKASNFSSTDRIGNLITRALEVLKGLARSEISYEDLEYALEPLEVERALALKHSKDKNTDDMRSFMYGVIESIGVAVNTMVTLQRIKTSEEATVEDPQMSRLGSIDADEKREKSITLQFSVEESLKFIKRPSSSSANSTVIKEEEEEIQIVPEIINIKQEDQFMYQ
;
A
#
# COMPACT_ATOMS: atom_id res chain seq x y z
N MET A 1 -0.10 2.61 32.50
CA MET A 1 0.89 2.86 31.43
C MET A 1 0.36 2.17 30.19
N ALA A 2 0.12 2.91 29.10
CA ALA A 2 -0.35 2.29 27.86
C ALA A 2 0.86 1.64 27.17
N THR A 3 0.81 0.34 26.95
CA THR A 3 1.80 -0.39 26.16
C THR A 3 1.65 0.06 24.70
N GLU A 4 2.67 0.68 24.14
CA GLU A 4 2.63 1.07 22.72
C GLU A 4 2.52 -0.18 21.84
N ALA A 5 1.53 -0.19 20.95
CA ALA A 5 1.31 -1.32 20.05
C ALA A 5 2.49 -1.48 19.09
N SER A 6 2.91 -2.73 18.85
CA SER A 6 3.97 -3.04 17.89
C SER A 6 3.60 -2.48 16.49
N PRO A 7 4.58 -2.03 15.69
CA PRO A 7 4.32 -1.63 14.31
C PRO A 7 3.53 -2.69 13.51
N VAL A 8 3.82 -3.97 13.75
CA VAL A 8 3.12 -5.10 13.12
C VAL A 8 1.65 -5.17 13.55
N ASP A 9 1.34 -4.92 14.82
CA ASP A 9 -0.03 -4.94 15.33
C ASP A 9 -0.84 -3.80 14.74
N ARG A 10 -0.21 -2.62 14.56
CA ARG A 10 -0.83 -1.48 13.87
C ARG A 10 -1.15 -1.80 12.42
N ILE A 11 -0.23 -2.45 11.69
CA ILE A 11 -0.47 -2.89 10.31
C ILE A 11 -1.63 -3.88 10.27
N GLU A 12 -1.67 -4.85 11.19
CA GLU A 12 -2.73 -5.86 11.27
C GLU A 12 -4.09 -5.25 11.61
N GLU A 13 -4.14 -4.25 12.48
CA GLU A 13 -5.36 -3.50 12.80
C GLU A 13 -5.92 -2.82 11.54
N TRP A 14 -5.08 -2.08 10.81
CA TRP A 14 -5.50 -1.41 9.58
C TRP A 14 -5.90 -2.40 8.49
N ARG A 15 -5.21 -3.54 8.40
CA ARG A 15 -5.54 -4.61 7.45
C ARG A 15 -6.93 -5.17 7.72
N ARG A 16 -7.26 -5.42 9.00
CA ARG A 16 -8.59 -5.89 9.41
C ARG A 16 -9.66 -4.86 9.08
N LYS A 17 -9.40 -3.57 9.32
CA LYS A 17 -10.32 -2.48 8.94
C LYS A 17 -10.53 -2.45 7.42
N ALA A 18 -9.45 -2.47 6.63
CA ALA A 18 -9.53 -2.47 5.17
C ALA A 18 -10.30 -3.68 4.62
N SER A 19 -10.12 -4.85 5.23
CA SER A 19 -10.85 -6.08 4.88
C SER A 19 -12.37 -5.95 5.08
N ASN A 20 -12.82 -5.16 6.06
CA ASN A 20 -14.25 -4.91 6.25
C ASN A 20 -14.84 -4.06 5.11
N PHE A 21 -14.05 -3.17 4.51
CA PHE A 21 -14.48 -2.35 3.38
C PHE A 21 -14.38 -3.09 2.03
N SER A 22 -13.65 -4.20 2.00
CA SER A 22 -13.30 -4.94 0.80
C SER A 22 -14.50 -5.61 0.11
N SER A 23 -15.57 -5.89 0.86
CA SER A 23 -16.84 -6.39 0.34
C SER A 23 -17.65 -5.34 -0.42
N THR A 24 -17.43 -4.06 -0.10
CA THR A 24 -18.18 -2.92 -0.65
C THR A 24 -17.41 -2.17 -1.74
N ASP A 25 -16.08 -2.17 -1.66
CA ASP A 25 -15.23 -1.43 -2.59
C ASP A 25 -13.92 -2.18 -2.85
N ARG A 26 -13.51 -2.22 -4.13
CA ARG A 26 -12.23 -2.80 -4.54
C ARG A 26 -11.03 -2.05 -3.96
N ILE A 27 -11.18 -0.80 -3.58
CA ILE A 27 -10.11 -0.09 -2.87
C ILE A 27 -9.80 -0.76 -1.52
N GLY A 28 -10.79 -1.36 -0.85
CA GLY A 28 -10.58 -2.12 0.38
C GLY A 28 -9.72 -3.36 0.15
N ASN A 29 -9.94 -4.09 -0.96
CA ASN A 29 -9.09 -5.22 -1.36
C ASN A 29 -7.66 -4.75 -1.62
N LEU A 30 -7.51 -3.67 -2.38
CA LEU A 30 -6.21 -3.11 -2.73
C LEU A 30 -5.41 -2.68 -1.48
N ILE A 31 -6.04 -1.98 -0.54
CA ILE A 31 -5.41 -1.59 0.73
C ILE A 31 -5.03 -2.83 1.55
N THR A 32 -5.92 -3.83 1.59
CA THR A 32 -5.66 -5.09 2.31
C THR A 32 -4.41 -5.78 1.78
N ARG A 33 -4.27 -5.88 0.46
CA ARG A 33 -3.09 -6.44 -0.21
C ARG A 33 -1.83 -5.64 0.07
N ALA A 34 -1.89 -4.31 -0.03
CA ALA A 34 -0.75 -3.44 0.27
C ALA A 34 -0.25 -3.64 1.72
N LEU A 35 -1.17 -3.75 2.68
CA LEU A 35 -0.83 -3.97 4.09
C LEU A 35 -0.31 -5.39 4.36
N GLU A 36 -0.74 -6.39 3.59
CA GLU A 36 -0.19 -7.74 3.65
C GLU A 36 1.29 -7.77 3.24
N VAL A 37 1.64 -7.08 2.15
CA VAL A 37 3.04 -6.90 1.70
C VAL A 37 3.87 -6.19 2.77
N LEU A 38 3.38 -5.07 3.31
CA LEU A 38 4.07 -4.32 4.36
C LEU A 38 4.27 -5.14 5.64
N LYS A 39 3.30 -5.98 6.00
CA LYS A 39 3.41 -6.87 7.16
C LYS A 39 4.50 -7.92 6.96
N GLY A 40 4.56 -8.56 5.79
CA GLY A 40 5.61 -9.53 5.47
C GLY A 40 7.00 -8.91 5.52
N LEU A 41 7.13 -7.68 5.01
CA LEU A 41 8.34 -6.88 5.13
C LEU A 41 8.70 -6.54 6.58
N ALA A 42 7.74 -6.06 7.37
CA ALA A 42 7.97 -5.65 8.76
C ALA A 42 8.43 -6.80 9.66
N ARG A 43 8.11 -8.05 9.29
CA ARG A 43 8.49 -9.25 10.03
C ARG A 43 9.75 -9.92 9.48
N SER A 44 10.28 -9.43 8.36
CA SER A 44 11.33 -10.13 7.59
C SER A 44 10.95 -11.59 7.28
N GLU A 45 9.65 -11.88 7.18
CA GLU A 45 9.10 -13.23 6.92
C GLU A 45 9.07 -13.56 5.42
N ILE A 46 9.12 -12.53 4.57
CA ILE A 46 9.07 -12.65 3.12
C ILE A 46 10.48 -12.51 2.55
N SER A 47 10.91 -13.50 1.75
CA SER A 47 12.14 -13.40 0.96
C SER A 47 11.99 -12.33 -0.12
N TYR A 48 13.10 -11.81 -0.65
CA TYR A 48 13.03 -10.78 -1.70
C TYR A 48 12.44 -11.33 -3.00
N GLU A 49 12.63 -12.62 -3.26
CA GLU A 49 12.01 -13.36 -4.35
C GLU A 49 10.49 -13.43 -4.16
N ASP A 50 10.03 -13.83 -2.97
CA ASP A 50 8.59 -13.87 -2.64
C ASP A 50 7.96 -12.47 -2.67
N LEU A 51 8.72 -11.43 -2.35
CA LEU A 51 8.27 -10.04 -2.37
C LEU A 51 7.97 -9.56 -3.80
N GLU A 52 8.76 -9.98 -4.77
CA GLU A 52 8.50 -9.70 -6.19
C GLU A 52 7.20 -10.37 -6.65
N TYR A 53 6.98 -11.63 -6.26
CA TYR A 53 5.72 -12.33 -6.52
C TYR A 53 4.54 -11.68 -5.81
N ALA A 54 4.75 -11.02 -4.67
CA ALA A 54 3.69 -10.31 -3.95
C ALA A 54 3.34 -8.95 -4.58
N LEU A 55 4.22 -8.36 -5.40
CA LEU A 55 3.98 -7.10 -6.10
C LEU A 55 3.04 -7.26 -7.30
N GLU A 56 3.14 -8.36 -8.06
CA GLU A 56 2.30 -8.57 -9.24
C GLU A 56 0.79 -8.56 -8.92
N PRO A 57 0.29 -9.29 -7.88
CA PRO A 57 -1.11 -9.20 -7.47
C PRO A 57 -1.53 -7.79 -7.04
N LEU A 58 -0.61 -7.01 -6.45
CA LEU A 58 -0.89 -5.64 -6.02
C LEU A 58 -1.09 -4.71 -7.24
N GLU A 59 -0.27 -4.87 -8.28
CA GLU A 59 -0.41 -4.13 -9.54
C GLU A 59 -1.71 -4.50 -10.27
N VAL A 60 -2.03 -5.80 -10.32
CA VAL A 60 -3.28 -6.29 -10.92
C VAL A 60 -4.49 -5.73 -10.18
N GLU A 61 -4.51 -5.80 -8.85
CA GLU A 61 -5.63 -5.27 -8.07
C GLU A 61 -5.73 -3.75 -8.20
N ARG A 62 -4.60 -3.03 -8.30
CA ARG A 62 -4.57 -1.59 -8.55
C ARG A 62 -5.20 -1.27 -9.91
N ALA A 63 -4.82 -1.98 -10.96
CA ALA A 63 -5.39 -1.80 -12.29
C ALA A 63 -6.89 -2.09 -12.31
N LEU A 64 -7.34 -3.15 -11.59
CA LEU A 64 -8.76 -3.48 -11.45
C LEU A 64 -9.53 -2.41 -10.68
N ALA A 65 -8.98 -1.90 -9.57
CA ALA A 65 -9.60 -0.85 -8.78
C ALA A 65 -9.73 0.44 -9.59
N LEU A 66 -8.69 0.82 -10.36
CA LEU A 66 -8.74 1.97 -11.26
C LEU A 66 -9.75 1.77 -12.39
N LYS A 67 -9.85 0.56 -12.97
CA LYS A 67 -10.80 0.26 -14.04
C LYS A 67 -12.26 0.38 -13.59
N HIS A 68 -12.57 -0.03 -12.36
CA HIS A 68 -13.94 -0.03 -11.82
C HIS A 68 -14.28 1.22 -11.03
N SER A 69 -13.34 2.15 -10.85
CA SER A 69 -13.64 3.47 -10.30
C SER A 69 -14.50 4.24 -11.30
N LYS A 70 -15.81 4.32 -11.03
CA LYS A 70 -16.79 5.02 -11.89
C LYS A 70 -16.48 6.51 -12.05
N ASP A 71 -15.72 7.06 -11.10
CA ASP A 71 -15.53 8.48 -10.87
C ASP A 71 -14.07 8.75 -10.49
N LYS A 72 -13.17 8.62 -11.48
CA LYS A 72 -11.71 8.75 -11.28
C LYS A 72 -11.27 10.14 -10.79
N ASN A 73 -12.09 11.18 -11.01
CA ASN A 73 -11.70 12.58 -10.82
C ASN A 73 -12.54 13.34 -9.78
N THR A 74 -13.52 12.71 -9.14
CA THR A 74 -14.43 13.38 -8.20
C THR A 74 -14.21 12.96 -6.75
N ASP A 75 -13.44 11.90 -6.50
CA ASP A 75 -13.11 11.45 -5.15
C ASP A 75 -11.61 11.62 -4.88
N ASP A 76 -11.26 12.80 -4.35
CA ASP A 76 -9.89 13.17 -3.96
C ASP A 76 -9.29 12.16 -2.97
N MET A 77 -10.12 11.56 -2.10
CA MET A 77 -9.67 10.57 -1.13
C MET A 77 -9.25 9.28 -1.81
N ARG A 78 -10.00 8.81 -2.81
CA ARG A 78 -9.60 7.63 -3.61
C ARG A 78 -8.29 7.91 -4.36
N SER A 79 -8.16 9.08 -4.97
CA SER A 79 -6.94 9.49 -5.67
C SER A 79 -5.73 9.45 -4.72
N PHE A 80 -5.86 10.04 -3.52
CA PHE A 80 -4.85 9.98 -2.48
C PHE A 80 -4.48 8.53 -2.11
N MET A 81 -5.47 7.67 -1.88
CA MET A 81 -5.23 6.27 -1.53
C MET A 81 -4.52 5.49 -2.64
N TYR A 82 -4.85 5.73 -3.91
CA TYR A 82 -4.11 5.15 -5.03
C TYR A 82 -2.66 5.62 -5.05
N GLY A 83 -2.40 6.91 -4.80
CA GLY A 83 -1.04 7.45 -4.70
C GLY A 83 -0.24 6.84 -3.54
N VAL A 84 -0.88 6.65 -2.38
CA VAL A 84 -0.24 5.97 -1.23
C VAL A 84 0.12 4.53 -1.60
N ILE A 85 -0.79 3.78 -2.21
CA ILE A 85 -0.55 2.37 -2.57
C ILE A 85 0.51 2.26 -3.66
N GLU A 86 0.51 3.16 -4.64
CA GLU A 86 1.58 3.26 -5.64
C GLU A 86 2.94 3.54 -4.99
N SER A 87 3.00 4.46 -4.03
CA SER A 87 4.26 4.76 -3.32
C SER A 87 4.80 3.55 -2.54
N ILE A 88 3.91 2.73 -1.97
CA ILE A 88 4.29 1.46 -1.35
C ILE A 88 4.87 0.52 -2.40
N GLY A 89 4.18 0.32 -3.52
CA GLY A 89 4.67 -0.53 -4.61
C GLY A 89 6.06 -0.13 -5.11
N VAL A 90 6.28 1.17 -5.33
CA VAL A 90 7.59 1.71 -5.74
C VAL A 90 8.66 1.48 -4.67
N ALA A 91 8.36 1.71 -3.39
CA ALA A 91 9.31 1.50 -2.31
C ALA A 91 9.73 0.03 -2.21
N VAL A 92 8.75 -0.89 -2.28
CA VAL A 92 8.98 -2.34 -2.24
C VAL A 92 9.80 -2.79 -3.45
N ASN A 93 9.43 -2.36 -4.65
CA ASN A 93 10.18 -2.68 -5.88
C ASN A 93 11.63 -2.17 -5.83
N THR A 94 11.83 -0.99 -5.24
CA THR A 94 13.17 -0.44 -5.03
C THR A 94 14.00 -1.32 -4.09
N MET A 95 13.41 -1.80 -2.99
CA MET A 95 14.10 -2.74 -2.07
C MET A 95 14.50 -4.04 -2.76
N VAL A 96 13.60 -4.63 -3.56
CA VAL A 96 13.91 -5.84 -4.35
C VAL A 96 15.06 -5.57 -5.33
N THR A 97 15.02 -4.45 -6.03
CA THR A 97 16.05 -4.07 -7.01
C THR A 97 17.41 -3.87 -6.35
N LEU A 98 17.46 -3.17 -5.22
CA LEU A 98 18.71 -2.96 -4.47
C LEU A 98 19.30 -4.27 -3.97
N GLN A 99 18.45 -5.22 -3.53
CA GLN A 99 18.92 -6.52 -3.11
C GLN A 99 19.56 -7.31 -4.26
N ARG A 100 18.96 -7.27 -5.47
CA ARG A 100 19.52 -7.93 -6.66
C ARG A 100 20.88 -7.38 -7.06
N ILE A 101 21.06 -6.06 -6.98
CA ILE A 101 22.34 -5.42 -7.29
C ILE A 101 23.40 -5.91 -6.29
N LYS A 102 23.06 -5.94 -5.00
CA LYS A 102 23.97 -6.40 -3.96
C LYS A 102 24.42 -7.85 -4.16
N THR A 103 23.50 -8.76 -4.46
CA THR A 103 23.84 -10.18 -4.70
C THR A 103 24.65 -10.39 -5.97
N SER A 104 24.48 -9.53 -6.99
CA SER A 104 25.26 -9.58 -8.23
C SER A 104 26.71 -9.11 -8.06
N GLU A 105 26.97 -8.11 -7.20
CA GLU A 105 28.34 -7.61 -6.97
C GLU A 105 29.19 -8.65 -6.20
N GLU A 106 28.61 -9.33 -5.21
CA GLU A 106 29.30 -10.35 -4.41
C GLU A 106 29.70 -11.58 -5.24
N ALA A 107 29.00 -11.89 -6.32
CA ALA A 107 29.28 -13.03 -7.20
C ALA A 107 30.51 -12.86 -8.11
N THR A 108 31.15 -11.68 -8.15
CA THR A 108 32.27 -11.39 -9.08
C THR A 108 33.67 -11.36 -8.43
N VAL A 109 33.81 -11.65 -7.13
CA VAL A 109 35.07 -11.42 -6.40
C VAL A 109 35.88 -12.69 -6.08
N GLU A 110 35.38 -13.90 -6.34
CA GLU A 110 36.13 -15.13 -6.04
C GLU A 110 36.55 -15.92 -7.28
N ASP A 111 37.61 -15.46 -7.95
CA ASP A 111 38.54 -16.39 -8.58
C ASP A 111 40.01 -15.90 -8.42
N PRO A 112 40.66 -16.14 -7.25
CA PRO A 112 42.00 -15.64 -6.95
C PRO A 112 43.15 -16.50 -7.51
N GLN A 113 42.95 -17.33 -8.53
CA GLN A 113 44.01 -18.23 -9.01
C GLN A 113 43.88 -18.59 -10.51
N MET A 114 43.99 -17.64 -11.44
CA MET A 114 44.71 -17.93 -12.69
C MET A 114 45.15 -16.67 -13.46
N SER A 115 46.36 -16.78 -14.02
CA SER A 115 46.87 -15.98 -15.14
C SER A 115 47.62 -14.69 -14.81
N ARG A 116 48.84 -14.91 -14.32
CA ARG A 116 50.03 -14.14 -14.65
C ARG A 116 50.18 -13.99 -16.19
N LEU A 117 50.56 -12.80 -16.63
CA LEU A 117 51.01 -12.35 -17.96
C LEU A 117 49.94 -11.99 -19.02
N GLY A 118 49.96 -10.71 -19.40
CA GLY A 118 49.38 -10.23 -20.66
C GLY A 118 48.90 -8.77 -20.61
N SER A 119 49.82 -7.82 -20.46
CA SER A 119 49.56 -6.38 -20.58
C SER A 119 49.13 -5.98 -21.99
N ILE A 120 47.91 -5.47 -22.15
CA ILE A 120 47.50 -4.67 -23.32
C ILE A 120 46.58 -3.54 -22.85
N ASP A 121 47.02 -2.31 -23.09
CA ASP A 121 46.31 -1.05 -22.88
C ASP A 121 45.01 -0.97 -23.68
N ALA A 122 43.90 -0.52 -23.07
CA ALA A 122 42.93 0.37 -23.71
C ALA A 122 41.75 0.74 -22.80
N ASP A 123 41.62 2.05 -22.60
CA ASP A 123 40.38 2.84 -22.57
C ASP A 123 39.44 2.73 -21.36
N GLU A 124 39.71 3.62 -20.42
CA GLU A 124 38.96 3.93 -19.20
C GLU A 124 37.62 4.62 -19.56
N LYS A 125 36.57 3.82 -19.80
CA LYS A 125 35.20 4.31 -19.81
C LYS A 125 34.55 4.04 -18.45
N ARG A 126 34.83 4.93 -17.48
CA ARG A 126 34.14 4.99 -16.18
C ARG A 126 32.64 5.21 -16.39
N GLU A 127 31.86 4.14 -16.28
CA GLU A 127 30.42 4.24 -16.04
C GLU A 127 30.20 4.77 -14.63
N LYS A 128 29.48 5.90 -14.55
CA LYS A 128 29.10 6.53 -13.28
C LYS A 128 27.98 5.69 -12.65
N SER A 129 28.32 4.81 -11.71
CA SER A 129 27.33 4.25 -10.78
C SER A 129 26.69 5.41 -10.02
N ILE A 130 25.41 5.65 -10.33
CA ILE A 130 24.57 6.58 -9.58
C ILE A 130 24.22 5.87 -8.28
N THR A 131 25.06 6.08 -7.26
CA THR A 131 24.76 5.72 -5.89
C THR A 131 23.67 6.65 -5.36
N LEU A 132 22.40 6.27 -5.55
CA LEU A 132 21.27 6.89 -4.87
C LEU A 132 21.26 6.40 -3.42
N GLN A 133 22.06 7.04 -2.56
CA GLN A 133 21.91 6.93 -1.11
C GLN A 133 20.64 7.66 -0.69
N PHE A 134 19.51 6.96 -0.71
CA PHE A 134 18.31 7.45 -0.08
C PHE A 134 18.42 7.17 1.43
N SER A 135 18.91 8.16 2.18
CA SER A 135 18.93 8.08 3.65
C SER A 135 17.50 8.11 4.17
N VAL A 136 16.99 6.94 4.56
CA VAL A 136 15.65 6.76 5.15
C VAL A 136 15.46 7.62 6.40
N GLU A 137 16.55 8.00 7.09
CA GLU A 137 16.51 8.87 8.27
C GLU A 137 16.08 10.32 7.96
N GLU A 138 16.25 10.79 6.71
CA GLU A 138 15.90 12.17 6.36
C GLU A 138 14.40 12.33 6.06
N SER A 139 13.74 11.27 5.58
CA SER A 139 12.30 11.25 5.31
C SER A 139 11.46 11.24 6.60
N LEU A 140 11.99 10.71 7.70
CA LEU A 140 11.33 10.70 9.02
C LEU A 140 11.32 12.08 9.70
N LYS A 141 12.13 13.05 9.25
CA LYS A 141 12.12 14.42 9.80
C LYS A 141 10.88 15.23 9.40
N PHE A 142 10.18 14.84 8.32
CA PHE A 142 8.97 15.53 7.85
C PHE A 142 7.69 15.16 8.63
N ILE A 143 7.72 14.16 9.50
CA ILE A 143 6.59 13.80 10.38
C ILE A 143 6.77 14.39 11.79
N LYS A 144 7.37 15.58 11.91
CA LYS A 144 7.29 16.36 13.14
C LYS A 144 6.09 17.29 13.02
N ARG A 145 4.91 16.80 13.39
CA ARG A 145 3.67 17.59 13.44
C ARG A 145 3.92 18.84 14.30
N PRO A 146 3.67 20.07 13.81
CA PRO A 146 3.51 21.19 14.71
C PRO A 146 2.27 20.90 15.57
N SER A 147 2.47 20.82 16.88
CA SER A 147 1.38 20.85 17.85
C SER A 147 0.77 22.25 17.85
N SER A 148 -0.09 22.56 16.89
CA SER A 148 -0.94 23.75 16.99
C SER A 148 -2.12 23.44 17.91
N SER A 149 -1.85 23.61 19.19
CA SER A 149 -2.83 24.18 20.10
C SER A 149 -3.31 25.50 19.51
N SER A 150 -4.57 25.56 19.09
CA SER A 150 -5.35 26.80 19.17
C SER A 150 -6.82 26.45 19.17
N ALA A 151 -7.42 26.62 20.34
CA ALA A 151 -8.85 26.64 20.54
C ALA A 151 -9.51 27.60 19.54
N ASN A 152 -10.60 27.14 18.92
CA ASN A 152 -11.75 27.96 18.61
C ASN A 152 -12.98 27.05 18.72
N SER A 153 -13.61 27.14 19.89
CA SER A 153 -14.95 26.59 20.14
C SER A 153 -15.94 27.46 19.38
N THR A 154 -16.33 27.01 18.20
CA THR A 154 -17.54 27.51 17.53
C THR A 154 -18.69 26.65 17.99
N VAL A 155 -19.52 27.23 18.85
CA VAL A 155 -20.80 26.67 19.28
C VAL A 155 -21.69 26.53 18.04
N ILE A 156 -21.76 25.31 17.50
CA ILE A 156 -22.77 24.91 16.53
C ILE A 156 -24.00 24.55 17.34
N LYS A 157 -25.05 25.36 17.20
CA LYS A 157 -26.38 25.03 17.73
C LYS A 157 -26.89 23.85 16.90
N GLU A 158 -27.04 22.71 17.55
CA GLU A 158 -27.77 21.56 17.02
C GLU A 158 -29.25 21.97 16.91
N GLU A 159 -29.71 22.21 15.69
CA GLU A 159 -31.14 22.12 15.36
C GLU A 159 -31.45 20.63 15.21
N GLU A 160 -32.17 20.09 16.20
CA GLU A 160 -32.77 18.76 16.13
C GLU A 160 -33.86 18.76 15.05
N GLU A 161 -33.51 18.38 13.82
CA GLU A 161 -34.51 17.99 12.83
C GLU A 161 -35.07 16.61 13.20
N GLU A 162 -36.29 16.63 13.75
CA GLU A 162 -37.11 15.46 14.04
C GLU A 162 -37.46 14.74 12.72
N ILE A 163 -36.66 13.74 12.34
CA ILE A 163 -36.92 12.90 11.17
C ILE A 163 -38.17 12.06 11.44
N GLN A 164 -39.30 12.52 10.89
CA GLN A 164 -40.56 11.79 10.89
C GLN A 164 -40.44 10.55 10.00
N ILE A 165 -40.17 9.40 10.62
CA ILE A 165 -40.13 8.10 9.94
C ILE A 165 -41.56 7.76 9.50
N VAL A 166 -41.85 7.91 8.21
CA VAL A 166 -43.08 7.42 7.59
C VAL A 166 -42.92 5.92 7.34
N PRO A 167 -43.70 5.03 7.98
CA PRO A 167 -43.65 3.62 7.67
C PRO A 167 -44.19 3.38 6.26
N GLU A 168 -43.31 2.93 5.36
CA GLU A 168 -43.69 2.48 4.03
C GLU A 168 -44.50 1.18 4.15
N ILE A 169 -45.80 1.29 3.89
CA ILE A 169 -46.73 0.16 3.90
C ILE A 169 -46.41 -0.69 2.66
N ILE A 170 -45.59 -1.72 2.85
CA ILE A 170 -45.33 -2.75 1.84
C ILE A 170 -46.63 -3.54 1.66
N ASN A 171 -47.36 -3.22 0.60
CA ASN A 171 -48.57 -3.91 0.19
C ASN A 171 -48.17 -5.21 -0.51
N ILE A 172 -47.96 -6.28 0.27
CA ILE A 172 -47.72 -7.63 -0.25
C ILE A 172 -49.03 -8.11 -0.87
N LYS A 173 -49.16 -7.97 -2.19
CA LYS A 173 -50.17 -8.70 -2.95
C LYS A 173 -49.85 -10.20 -2.85
N GLN A 174 -50.57 -10.91 -2.00
CA GLN A 174 -50.75 -12.35 -2.14
C GLN A 174 -51.49 -12.59 -3.46
N GLU A 175 -50.76 -12.98 -4.50
CA GLU A 175 -51.34 -13.66 -5.64
C GLU A 175 -51.56 -15.13 -5.25
N ASP A 176 -52.67 -15.37 -4.57
CA ASP A 176 -53.37 -16.64 -4.64
C ASP A 176 -54.01 -16.76 -6.02
N GLN A 177 -53.40 -17.54 -6.92
CA GLN A 177 -54.11 -18.17 -8.04
C GLN A 177 -53.70 -19.63 -8.20
N PHE A 178 -54.43 -20.45 -7.44
CA PHE A 178 -55.23 -21.58 -7.93
C PHE A 178 -55.00 -22.11 -9.37
N MET A 179 -54.87 -23.46 -9.41
CA MET A 179 -55.45 -24.42 -10.38
C MET A 179 -54.87 -24.42 -11.81
N TYR A 180 -54.51 -25.55 -12.42
CA TYR A 180 -55.36 -26.72 -12.69
C TYR A 180 -54.50 -27.94 -13.08
N GLN A 181 -54.96 -29.11 -12.61
CA GLN A 181 -54.88 -30.47 -13.18
C GLN A 181 -53.52 -31.13 -13.45
#